data_AF-B5X861-F1
#
_entry.id   AF-B5X861-F1
#
_cell.length_a   1.000
_cell.length_b   1.000
_cell.length_c   1.000
_cell.angle_alpha   90.00
_cell.angle_beta   90.00
_cell.angle_gamma   90.00
#
_symmetry.space_group_name_H-M   'P 1'
#
loop_
_entity.id
_entity.type
_entity.pdbx_description
1 polymer ?
#
loop_
_entity_poly.entity_id
_entity_poly.type
_entity_poly.pdbx_seq_one_letter_code
_entity_poly.pdbx_strand_id
1 'polypeptide(L)'
;MPSLIITETLIQTQHFNREQDDRRRNKNLGKNFMCRLQCMFSHSSTSESRLSLEDTQQWSQSLERLLESKYGLATFRTFLKSEFSDENIEFWLTCEEYKKIKSSFRMSSKAKKIYEHFIKAEAPKEINIDYHTREQIKRAVKNPTLQCFDDAQKIVYGLMERDSYPRFLRSDIYRSLLDSLAADAVKG
;
A
#
# COMPACT_ATOMS: atom_id res chain seq x y z
N MET A 1 -29.35 -22.88 41.61
CA MET A 1 -28.59 -23.13 40.38
C MET A 1 -27.82 -21.87 39.98
N PRO A 2 -26.59 -21.63 40.49
CA PRO A 2 -25.74 -20.53 40.05
C PRO A 2 -24.41 -21.08 39.51
N SER A 3 -24.37 -21.49 38.24
CA SER A 3 -23.15 -22.05 37.63
C SER A 3 -22.90 -21.62 36.19
N LEU A 4 -23.76 -20.76 35.61
CA LEU A 4 -23.64 -20.32 34.21
C LEU A 4 -23.07 -18.90 34.05
N ILE A 5 -23.20 -18.02 35.06
CA ILE A 5 -22.76 -16.61 34.95
C ILE A 5 -21.24 -16.46 35.06
N ILE A 6 -20.56 -17.31 35.84
CA ILE A 6 -19.11 -17.21 36.08
C ILE A 6 -18.30 -17.49 34.80
N THR A 7 -18.75 -18.45 33.99
CA THR A 7 -18.09 -18.84 32.73
C THR A 7 -18.18 -17.77 31.64
N GLU A 8 -19.33 -17.08 31.52
CA GLU A 8 -19.49 -15.98 30.56
C GLU A 8 -18.57 -14.79 30.88
N THR A 9 -18.49 -14.39 32.16
CA THR A 9 -17.59 -13.30 32.58
C THR A 9 -16.11 -13.63 32.36
N LEU A 10 -15.69 -14.88 32.55
CA LEU A 10 -14.29 -15.28 32.33
C LEU A 10 -13.92 -15.26 30.84
N ILE A 11 -14.84 -15.70 29.96
CA ILE A 11 -14.64 -15.69 28.50
C ILE A 11 -14.60 -14.24 27.98
N GLN A 12 -15.51 -13.36 28.44
CA GLN A 12 -15.49 -11.93 28.10
C GLN A 12 -14.19 -11.25 28.54
N THR A 13 -13.72 -11.56 29.76
CA THR A 13 -12.47 -11.01 30.30
C THR A 13 -11.25 -11.50 29.50
N GLN A 14 -11.23 -12.77 29.10
CA GLN A 14 -10.16 -13.32 28.26
C GLN A 14 -10.16 -12.74 26.83
N HIS A 15 -11.33 -12.50 26.24
CA HIS A 15 -11.46 -11.89 24.92
C HIS A 15 -10.98 -10.43 24.94
N PHE A 16 -11.39 -9.67 25.95
CA PHE A 16 -10.97 -8.28 26.16
C PHE A 16 -9.46 -8.15 26.42
N ASN A 17 -8.87 -9.08 27.19
CA ASN A 17 -7.42 -9.10 27.43
C ASN A 17 -6.63 -9.43 26.15
N ARG A 18 -7.11 -10.39 25.33
CA ARG A 18 -6.51 -10.71 24.03
C ARG A 18 -6.54 -9.50 23.09
N GLU A 19 -7.68 -8.80 23.01
CA GLU A 19 -7.79 -7.57 22.21
C GLU A 19 -6.86 -6.45 22.71
N GLN A 20 -6.66 -6.31 24.04
CA GLN A 20 -5.71 -5.33 24.57
C GLN A 20 -4.27 -5.70 24.25
N ASP A 21 -3.89 -6.97 24.34
CA ASP A 21 -2.56 -7.45 24.01
C ASP A 21 -2.27 -7.35 22.51
N ASP A 22 -3.25 -7.65 21.65
CA ASP A 22 -3.16 -7.43 20.21
C ASP A 22 -3.01 -5.94 19.91
N ARG A 23 -3.79 -5.05 20.55
CA ARG A 23 -3.61 -3.60 20.43
C ARG A 23 -2.24 -3.13 20.92
N ARG A 24 -1.71 -3.68 22.02
CA ARG A 24 -0.36 -3.35 22.54
C ARG A 24 0.74 -3.82 21.59
N ARG A 25 0.61 -5.02 21.03
CA ARG A 25 1.55 -5.60 20.07
C ARG A 25 1.53 -4.83 18.75
N ASN A 26 0.35 -4.42 18.28
CA ASN A 26 0.23 -3.59 17.08
C ASN A 26 0.72 -2.15 17.27
N LYS A 27 0.53 -1.56 18.47
CA LYS A 27 1.14 -0.28 18.84
C LYS A 27 2.68 -0.33 18.82
N ASN A 28 3.27 -1.44 19.29
CA ASN A 28 4.72 -1.64 19.24
C ASN A 28 5.22 -1.87 17.81
N LEU A 29 4.44 -2.56 16.97
CA LEU A 29 4.74 -2.72 15.55
C LEU A 29 4.72 -1.36 14.83
N GLY A 30 3.73 -0.52 15.10
CA GLY A 30 3.62 0.85 14.59
C GLY A 30 4.81 1.73 14.99
N LYS A 31 5.24 1.71 16.27
CA LYS A 31 6.42 2.47 16.73
C LYS A 31 7.72 2.00 16.07
N ASN A 32 7.93 0.69 15.97
CA ASN A 32 9.10 0.12 15.30
C ASN A 32 9.10 0.44 13.80
N PHE A 33 7.92 0.41 13.16
CA PHE A 33 7.75 0.82 11.78
C PHE A 33 8.08 2.30 11.58
N MET A 34 7.62 3.19 12.47
CA MET A 34 7.88 4.62 12.42
C MET A 34 9.36 4.97 12.52
N CYS A 35 10.08 4.34 13.44
CA CYS A 35 11.52 4.55 13.58
C CYS A 35 12.25 4.13 12.29
N ARG A 36 11.87 2.98 11.71
CA ARG A 36 12.40 2.53 10.42
C ARG A 36 12.04 3.48 9.28
N LEU A 37 10.81 3.97 9.22
CA LEU A 37 10.35 4.89 8.19
C LEU A 37 11.13 6.21 8.24
N GLN A 38 11.32 6.79 9.43
CA GLN A 38 12.15 7.99 9.60
C GLN A 38 13.61 7.74 9.23
N CYS A 39 14.20 6.61 9.62
CA CYS A 39 15.58 6.26 9.23
C CYS A 39 15.74 6.09 7.71
N MET A 40 14.75 5.50 7.02
CA MET A 40 14.77 5.32 5.56
C MET A 40 14.88 6.65 4.79
N PHE A 41 14.35 7.74 5.35
CA PHE A 41 14.34 9.05 4.69
C PHE A 41 15.29 10.08 5.34
N SER A 42 15.96 9.75 6.45
CA SER A 42 16.91 10.65 7.14
C SER A 42 18.15 11.05 6.31
N HIS A 43 18.46 10.30 5.25
CA HIS A 43 19.62 10.54 4.38
C HIS A 43 19.25 11.14 3.01
N SER A 44 17.97 11.47 2.77
CA SER A 44 17.59 12.09 1.49
C SER A 44 18.01 13.56 1.48
N SER A 45 18.85 13.96 0.52
CA SER A 45 19.38 15.31 0.32
C SER A 45 18.36 16.35 -0.16
N THR A 46 17.07 15.98 -0.17
CA THR A 46 15.95 16.88 -0.45
C THR A 46 15.45 17.49 0.85
N SER A 47 15.33 18.82 0.90
CA SER A 47 14.79 19.62 2.01
C SER A 47 13.30 19.37 2.31
N GLU A 48 12.75 18.22 1.93
CA GLU A 48 11.40 17.81 2.27
C GLU A 48 11.39 17.42 3.75
N SER A 49 10.69 18.27 4.50
CA SER A 49 10.48 18.27 5.93
C SER A 49 10.21 16.89 6.52
N ARG A 50 10.64 16.72 7.77
CA ARG A 50 10.20 15.65 8.67
C ARG A 50 8.70 15.43 8.48
N LEU A 51 8.28 14.16 8.42
CA LEU A 51 6.88 13.79 8.30
C LEU A 51 6.01 14.56 9.31
N SER A 52 5.04 15.34 8.82
CA SER A 52 4.15 16.15 9.66
C SER A 52 2.78 15.47 9.84
N LEU A 53 2.07 15.85 10.92
CA LEU A 53 0.71 15.39 11.15
C LEU A 53 -0.24 15.84 10.01
N GLU A 54 -0.10 17.10 9.58
CA GLU A 54 -0.93 17.67 8.52
C GLU A 54 -0.75 16.93 7.20
N ASP A 55 0.51 16.68 6.78
CA ASP A 55 0.80 15.92 5.55
C ASP A 55 0.21 14.50 5.61
N THR A 56 0.28 13.87 6.78
CA THR A 56 -0.22 12.51 6.99
C THR A 56 -1.75 12.46 6.95
N GLN A 57 -2.43 13.50 7.40
CA GLN A 57 -3.89 13.62 7.31
C GLN A 57 -4.36 13.76 5.86
N GLN A 58 -3.57 14.40 4.98
CA GLN A 58 -3.89 14.52 3.56
C GLN A 58 -3.99 13.16 2.86
N TRP A 59 -3.31 12.12 3.36
CA TRP A 59 -3.37 10.78 2.78
C TRP A 59 -4.76 10.15 2.82
N SER A 60 -5.66 10.65 3.67
CA SER A 60 -7.04 10.19 3.74
C SER A 60 -7.97 10.83 2.71
N GLN A 61 -7.54 11.91 2.05
CA GLN A 61 -8.36 12.66 1.11
C GLN A 61 -8.52 11.95 -0.23
N SER A 62 -7.45 11.30 -0.73
CA SER A 62 -7.51 10.44 -1.91
C SER A 62 -6.31 9.49 -1.96
N LEU A 63 -6.46 8.37 -2.69
CA LEU A 63 -5.35 7.47 -2.96
C LEU A 63 -4.22 8.20 -3.71
N GLU A 64 -4.53 9.12 -4.62
CA GLU A 64 -3.56 9.97 -5.30
C GLU A 64 -2.65 10.73 -4.31
N ARG A 65 -3.23 11.44 -3.33
CA ARG A 65 -2.47 12.17 -2.30
C ARG A 65 -1.57 11.23 -1.48
N LEU A 66 -2.06 10.04 -1.18
CA LEU A 66 -1.27 9.02 -0.49
C LEU A 66 -0.07 8.56 -1.34
N LEU A 67 -0.25 8.36 -2.65
CA LEU A 67 0.80 7.87 -3.55
C LEU A 67 1.82 8.95 -3.95
N GLU A 68 1.42 10.23 -3.96
CA GLU A 68 2.33 11.38 -4.16
C GLU A 68 3.31 11.55 -2.99
N SER A 69 2.89 11.19 -1.77
CA SER A 69 3.76 11.25 -0.59
C SER A 69 4.75 10.08 -0.57
N LYS A 70 6.05 10.37 -0.48
CA LYS A 70 7.09 9.33 -0.30
C LYS A 70 6.84 8.46 0.94
N TYR A 71 6.45 9.09 2.05
CA TYR A 71 6.10 8.42 3.29
C TYR A 71 4.78 7.65 3.17
N GLY A 72 3.78 8.26 2.53
CA GLY A 72 2.48 7.65 2.26
C GLY A 72 2.63 6.37 1.45
N LEU A 73 3.31 6.45 0.32
CA LEU A 73 3.59 5.32 -0.55
C LEU A 73 4.37 4.20 0.17
N ALA A 74 5.40 4.53 0.96
CA ALA A 74 6.17 3.53 1.69
C ALA A 74 5.33 2.81 2.76
N THR A 75 4.45 3.56 3.44
CA THR A 75 3.52 3.02 4.44
C THR A 75 2.47 2.13 3.77
N PHE A 76 1.88 2.60 2.67
CA PHE A 76 0.88 1.84 1.93
C PHE A 76 1.45 0.55 1.33
N ARG A 77 2.66 0.59 0.75
CA ARG A 77 3.38 -0.61 0.31
C ARG A 77 3.59 -1.63 1.44
N THR A 78 3.92 -1.15 2.64
CA THR A 78 4.10 -2.04 3.80
C THR A 78 2.78 -2.70 4.20
N PHE A 79 1.70 -1.93 4.18
CA PHE A 79 0.36 -2.44 4.42
C PHE A 79 -0.06 -3.50 3.38
N LEU A 80 0.11 -3.21 2.08
CA LEU A 80 -0.23 -4.16 1.02
C LEU A 80 0.59 -5.46 1.12
N LYS A 81 1.88 -5.38 1.50
CA LYS A 81 2.70 -6.57 1.76
C LYS A 81 2.17 -7.43 2.91
N SER A 82 1.63 -6.80 3.97
CA SER A 82 1.02 -7.56 5.08
C SER A 82 -0.26 -8.28 4.67
N GLU A 83 -0.89 -7.84 3.58
CA GLU A 83 -2.12 -8.39 3.04
C GLU A 83 -1.90 -9.18 1.74
N PHE A 84 -0.64 -9.41 1.37
CA PHE A 84 -0.25 -10.14 0.16
C PHE A 84 -0.89 -9.57 -1.13
N SER A 85 -0.98 -8.24 -1.22
CA SER A 85 -1.58 -7.51 -2.35
C SER A 85 -0.66 -6.43 -2.93
N ASP A 86 0.65 -6.52 -2.66
CA ASP A 86 1.65 -5.53 -3.09
C ASP A 86 1.96 -5.56 -4.59
N GLU A 87 1.56 -6.60 -5.32
CA GLU A 87 1.64 -6.65 -6.78
C GLU A 87 0.90 -5.49 -7.44
N ASN A 88 -0.21 -5.04 -6.84
CA ASN A 88 -1.03 -3.96 -7.39
C ASN A 88 -0.27 -2.63 -7.43
N ILE A 89 0.36 -2.25 -6.31
CA ILE A 89 1.12 -0.99 -6.25
C ILE A 89 2.43 -1.10 -7.01
N GLU A 90 3.07 -2.28 -7.04
CA GLU A 90 4.28 -2.50 -7.83
C GLU A 90 4.01 -2.39 -9.32
N PHE A 91 2.92 -2.98 -9.80
CA PHE A 91 2.48 -2.83 -11.18
C PHE A 91 2.19 -1.37 -11.51
N TRP A 92 1.38 -0.69 -10.70
CA TRP A 92 1.00 0.71 -10.94
C TRP A 92 2.24 1.63 -11.06
N LEU A 93 3.21 1.49 -10.16
CA LEU A 93 4.45 2.27 -10.21
C LEU A 93 5.34 1.88 -11.40
N THR A 94 5.36 0.60 -11.76
CA THR A 94 6.09 0.14 -12.95
C THR A 94 5.51 0.76 -14.22
N CYS A 95 4.18 0.96 -14.30
CA CYS A 95 3.53 1.69 -15.38
C CYS A 95 3.93 3.18 -15.39
N GLU A 96 3.98 3.84 -14.24
CA GLU A 96 4.43 5.24 -14.13
C GLU A 96 5.89 5.42 -14.61
N GLU A 97 6.77 4.48 -14.31
CA GLU A 97 8.14 4.46 -14.86
C GLU A 97 8.15 4.20 -16.36
N TYR A 98 7.32 3.26 -16.83
CA TYR A 98 7.26 2.87 -18.23
C TYR A 98 6.86 4.04 -19.13
N LYS A 99 5.91 4.87 -18.69
CA LYS A 99 5.45 6.09 -19.40
C LYS A 99 6.55 7.14 -19.60
N LYS A 100 7.64 7.06 -18.84
CA LYS A 100 8.77 8.00 -18.94
C LYS A 100 9.83 7.53 -19.96
N ILE A 101 9.70 6.33 -20.53
CA ILE A 101 10.68 5.76 -21.46
C ILE A 101 10.54 6.39 -22.85
N LYS A 102 11.61 7.04 -23.32
CA LYS A 102 11.67 7.63 -24.67
C LYS A 102 12.29 6.71 -25.73
N SER A 103 13.11 5.74 -25.33
CA SER A 103 13.81 4.83 -26.25
C SER A 103 12.92 3.65 -26.62
N SER A 104 12.67 3.46 -27.92
CA SER A 104 11.86 2.34 -28.45
C SER A 104 12.42 0.96 -28.05
N PHE A 105 13.75 0.78 -28.05
CA PHE A 105 14.38 -0.45 -27.60
C PHE A 105 14.12 -0.73 -26.11
N ARG A 106 14.32 0.29 -25.25
CA ARG A 106 14.05 0.16 -23.81
C ARG A 106 12.57 -0.07 -23.53
N MET A 107 11.69 0.59 -24.28
CA MET A 107 10.24 0.44 -24.17
C MET A 107 9.84 -1.00 -24.49
N SER A 108 10.32 -1.53 -25.62
CA SER A 108 10.08 -2.93 -26.02
C SER A 108 10.58 -3.93 -24.98
N SER A 109 11.78 -3.70 -24.42
CA SER A 109 12.33 -4.56 -23.38
C SER A 109 11.50 -4.49 -22.08
N LYS A 110 11.14 -3.29 -21.61
CA LYS A 110 10.36 -3.11 -20.37
C LYS A 110 8.91 -3.60 -20.55
N ALA A 111 8.27 -3.40 -21.70
CA ALA A 111 6.92 -3.90 -21.98
C ALA A 111 6.85 -5.44 -21.87
N LYS A 112 7.82 -6.14 -22.45
CA LYS A 112 7.92 -7.62 -22.31
C LYS A 112 8.09 -8.05 -20.86
N LYS A 113 8.93 -7.35 -20.09
CA LYS A 113 9.13 -7.64 -18.66
C LYS A 113 7.85 -7.41 -17.85
N ILE A 114 7.14 -6.31 -18.08
CA ILE A 114 5.87 -6.03 -17.42
C ILE A 114 4.85 -7.13 -17.74
N TYR A 115 4.76 -7.53 -19.01
CA TYR A 115 3.85 -8.58 -19.44
C TYR A 115 4.11 -9.91 -18.71
N GLU A 116 5.36 -10.39 -18.73
CA GLU A 116 5.72 -11.68 -18.09
C GLU A 116 5.60 -11.64 -16.57
N HIS A 117 5.77 -10.47 -15.93
CA HIS A 117 5.79 -10.36 -14.47
C HIS A 117 4.42 -10.12 -13.86
N PHE A 118 3.54 -9.36 -14.55
CA PHE A 118 2.25 -8.92 -14.01
C PHE A 118 1.03 -9.36 -14.82
N ILE A 119 1.14 -9.55 -16.15
CA ILE A 119 -0.04 -9.66 -17.03
C ILE A 119 -0.32 -11.10 -17.47
N LYS A 120 0.73 -11.86 -17.77
CA LYS A 120 0.62 -13.24 -18.24
C LYS A 120 -0.12 -14.11 -17.22
N ALA A 121 -0.88 -15.09 -17.69
CA ALA A 121 -1.51 -16.05 -16.81
C ALA A 121 -0.41 -16.80 -16.03
N GLU A 122 -0.61 -16.98 -14.73
CA GLU A 122 0.34 -17.61 -13.81
C GLU A 122 1.65 -16.81 -13.68
N ALA A 123 1.63 -15.51 -13.98
CA ALA A 123 2.76 -14.63 -13.73
C ALA A 123 3.07 -14.57 -12.23
N PRO A 124 4.35 -14.41 -11.83
CA PRO A 124 4.74 -14.43 -10.43
C PRO A 124 4.08 -13.34 -9.57
N LYS A 125 3.69 -12.22 -10.19
CA LYS A 125 2.94 -11.13 -9.57
C LYS A 125 1.71 -10.77 -10.41
N GLU A 126 0.99 -11.79 -10.86
CA GLU A 126 -0.21 -11.63 -11.69
C GLU A 126 -1.23 -10.67 -11.05
N ILE A 127 -1.61 -9.62 -11.78
CA ILE A 127 -2.64 -8.66 -11.33
C ILE A 127 -4.05 -9.15 -11.69
N ASN A 128 -5.04 -8.77 -10.88
CA ASN A 128 -6.43 -9.12 -11.11
C ASN A 128 -7.08 -8.26 -12.21
N ILE A 129 -7.01 -8.74 -13.45
CA ILE A 129 -7.65 -8.15 -14.64
C ILE A 129 -8.41 -9.20 -15.43
N ASP A 130 -9.44 -8.77 -16.16
CA ASP A 130 -10.25 -9.67 -16.98
C ASP A 130 -9.48 -10.21 -18.20
N TYR A 131 -10.04 -11.26 -18.81
CA TYR A 131 -9.46 -11.90 -19.99
C TYR A 131 -9.29 -10.93 -21.17
N HIS A 132 -10.26 -10.02 -21.36
CA HIS A 132 -10.27 -9.12 -22.50
C HIS A 132 -9.12 -8.11 -22.42
N THR A 133 -8.95 -7.43 -21.28
CA THR A 133 -7.83 -6.52 -21.01
C THR A 133 -6.49 -7.23 -21.16
N ARG A 134 -6.36 -8.45 -20.64
CA ARG A 134 -5.12 -9.24 -20.77
C ARG A 134 -4.77 -9.51 -22.22
N GLU A 135 -5.76 -9.90 -23.04
CA GLU A 135 -5.53 -10.22 -24.45
C GLU A 135 -5.26 -8.97 -25.29
N GLN A 136 -5.85 -7.82 -24.95
CA GLN A 136 -5.50 -6.53 -25.54
C GLN A 136 -4.03 -6.18 -25.27
N ILE A 137 -3.58 -6.30 -24.03
CA ILE A 137 -2.18 -6.02 -23.65
C ILE A 137 -1.24 -6.97 -24.38
N LYS A 138 -1.55 -8.27 -24.43
CA LYS A 138 -0.76 -9.28 -25.16
C LYS A 138 -0.52 -8.92 -26.62
N ARG A 139 -1.49 -8.27 -27.28
CA ARG A 139 -1.33 -7.75 -28.65
C ARG A 139 -0.51 -6.47 -28.65
N ALA A 140 -0.79 -5.54 -27.74
CA ALA A 140 -0.12 -4.25 -27.64
C ALA A 140 1.39 -4.38 -27.37
N VAL A 141 1.82 -5.34 -26.55
CA VAL A 141 3.25 -5.54 -26.22
C VAL A 141 4.10 -6.02 -27.40
N LYS A 142 3.49 -6.45 -28.52
CA LYS A 142 4.21 -6.76 -29.75
C LYS A 142 4.76 -5.51 -30.43
N ASN A 143 4.00 -4.41 -30.37
CA ASN A 143 4.36 -3.09 -30.89
C ASN A 143 4.01 -2.04 -29.82
N PRO A 144 4.82 -1.94 -28.75
CA PRO A 144 4.44 -1.21 -27.55
C PRO A 144 4.39 0.31 -27.78
N THR A 145 3.39 0.94 -27.17
CA THR A 145 3.25 2.40 -27.05
C THR A 145 3.33 2.81 -25.58
N LEU A 146 3.35 4.12 -25.29
CA LEU A 146 3.29 4.62 -23.91
C LEU A 146 1.98 4.24 -23.20
N GLN A 147 0.90 4.04 -23.95
CA GLN A 147 -0.44 3.70 -23.46
C GLN A 147 -0.67 2.18 -23.33
N CYS A 148 0.36 1.35 -23.55
CA CYS A 148 0.25 -0.11 -23.62
C CYS A 148 -0.41 -0.75 -22.39
N PHE A 149 -0.33 -0.09 -21.22
CA PHE A 149 -0.84 -0.60 -19.94
C PHE A 149 -1.89 0.31 -19.28
N ASP A 150 -2.38 1.35 -19.97
CA ASP A 150 -3.23 2.37 -19.35
C ASP A 150 -4.52 1.80 -18.75
N ASP A 151 -5.19 0.89 -19.47
CA ASP A 151 -6.45 0.31 -19.00
C ASP A 151 -6.25 -0.60 -17.80
N ALA A 152 -5.24 -1.47 -17.83
CA ALA A 152 -4.89 -2.29 -16.67
C ALA A 152 -4.45 -1.42 -15.48
N GLN A 153 -3.68 -0.35 -15.70
CA GLN A 153 -3.27 0.55 -14.63
C GLN A 153 -4.47 1.23 -13.96
N LYS A 154 -5.46 1.67 -14.74
CA LYS A 154 -6.72 2.23 -14.22
C LYS A 154 -7.51 1.20 -13.41
N ILE A 155 -7.61 -0.04 -13.90
CA ILE A 155 -8.30 -1.13 -13.19
C ILE A 155 -7.64 -1.39 -11.84
N VAL A 156 -6.31 -1.53 -11.82
CA VAL A 156 -5.54 -1.80 -10.59
C VAL A 156 -5.60 -0.62 -9.62
N TYR A 157 -5.52 0.62 -10.10
CA TYR A 157 -5.73 1.80 -9.27
C TYR A 157 -7.12 1.77 -8.60
N GLY A 158 -8.18 1.55 -9.39
CA GLY A 158 -9.54 1.46 -8.87
C GLY A 158 -9.77 0.28 -7.92
N LEU A 159 -9.06 -0.84 -8.12
CA LEU A 159 -9.06 -1.97 -7.20
C LEU A 159 -8.48 -1.56 -5.84
N MET A 160 -7.29 -0.97 -5.83
CA MET A 160 -6.67 -0.47 -4.60
C MET A 160 -7.55 0.59 -3.92
N GLU A 161 -8.10 1.53 -4.69
CA GLU A 161 -8.93 2.63 -4.19
C GLU A 161 -10.23 2.15 -3.51
N ARG A 162 -10.88 1.10 -4.05
CA ARG A 162 -12.14 0.58 -3.51
C ARG A 162 -11.97 -0.44 -2.40
N ASP A 163 -10.84 -1.15 -2.35
CA ASP A 163 -10.63 -2.24 -1.40
C ASP A 163 -9.50 -1.93 -0.39
N SER A 164 -8.25 -1.94 -0.84
CA SER A 164 -7.11 -1.91 0.08
C SER A 164 -6.90 -0.54 0.73
N TYR A 165 -7.19 0.55 0.03
CA TYR A 165 -7.01 1.92 0.53
C TYR A 165 -7.96 2.27 1.72
N PRO A 166 -9.28 1.98 1.67
CA PRO A 166 -10.15 2.16 2.83
C PRO A 166 -9.73 1.30 4.04
N ARG A 167 -9.19 0.09 3.80
CA ARG A 167 -8.66 -0.77 4.85
C ARG A 167 -7.36 -0.21 5.44
N PHE A 168 -6.47 0.33 4.60
CA PHE A 168 -5.27 1.04 5.03
C PHE A 168 -5.61 2.21 5.97
N LEU A 169 -6.59 3.05 5.64
CA LEU A 169 -6.99 4.18 6.50
C LEU A 169 -7.56 3.75 7.87
N ARG A 170 -8.05 2.51 7.98
CA ARG A 170 -8.51 1.92 9.25
C ARG A 170 -7.45 1.08 9.96
N SER A 171 -6.31 0.85 9.32
CA SER A 171 -5.26 -0.02 9.82
C SER A 171 -4.51 0.60 11.00
N ASP A 172 -3.98 -0.26 11.85
CA ASP A 172 -3.20 0.19 13.01
C ASP A 172 -1.88 0.85 12.62
N ILE A 173 -1.32 0.52 11.44
CA ILE A 173 -0.10 1.17 10.93
C ILE A 173 -0.35 2.66 10.61
N TYR A 174 -1.50 3.00 10.03
CA TYR A 174 -1.86 4.39 9.75
C TYR A 174 -2.30 5.14 11.02
N ARG A 175 -3.14 4.52 11.86
CA ARG A 175 -3.61 5.13 13.11
C ARG A 175 -2.49 5.39 14.10
N SER A 176 -1.59 4.42 14.30
CA SER A 176 -0.45 4.58 15.21
C SER A 176 0.50 5.68 14.75
N LEU A 177 0.64 5.85 13.44
CA LEU A 177 1.41 6.94 12.84
C LEU A 177 0.78 8.31 13.18
N LEU A 178 -0.52 8.48 12.98
CA LEU A 178 -1.23 9.72 13.36
C LEU A 178 -1.12 10.01 14.86
N ASP A 179 -1.34 9.01 15.71
CA ASP A 179 -1.24 9.15 17.17
C ASP A 179 0.17 9.57 17.61
N SER A 180 1.21 8.99 17.00
CA SER A 180 2.60 9.34 17.31
C SER A 180 2.91 10.78 16.93
N LEU A 181 2.49 11.22 15.74
CA LEU A 181 2.72 12.59 15.27
C LEU A 181 1.93 13.62 16.08
N ALA A 182 0.71 13.30 16.49
CA ALA A 182 -0.09 14.15 17.37
C ALA A 182 0.54 14.29 18.76
N ALA A 183 1.08 13.20 19.32
CA ALA A 183 1.77 13.24 20.61
C ALA A 183 3.06 14.07 20.58
N ASP A 184 3.78 14.06 19.44
CA ASP A 184 4.99 14.87 19.26
C ASP A 184 4.65 16.36 19.08
N ALA A 185 3.54 16.69 18.41
CA ALA A 185 3.09 18.07 18.20
C ALA A 185 2.62 18.77 19.50
N VAL A 186 2.20 18.03 20.52
CA VAL A 186 1.77 18.58 21.84
C VAL A 186 2.96 18.81 22.79
N LYS A 187 4.13 18.24 22.50
CA LYS A 187 5.33 18.31 23.36
C LYS A 187 6.36 19.35 22.93
N GLY A 188 6.19 19.96 21.75
CA GLY A 188 7.01 21.04 21.23
C GLY A 188 6.36 22.39 21.48
#